data_AF-A0ABD1AZV6-F1
#
_entry.id   AF-A0ABD1AZV6-F1
#
_cell.length_a   1.000
_cell.length_b   1.000
_cell.length_c   1.000
_cell.angle_alpha   90.00
_cell.angle_beta   90.00
_cell.angle_gamma   90.00
#
_symmetry.space_group_name_H-M   'P 1'
#
loop_
_entity.id
_entity.type
_entity.pdbx_description
1 polymer ?
#
loop_
_entity_poly.entity_id
_entity_poly.type
_entity_poly.pdbx_seq_one_letter_code
_entity_poly.pdbx_strand_id
1 'polypeptide(L)' 'MAKIVNSICFTTVLLVVLLISTEIPKSEATCKKFLGEAYVHPCKEKACKVACKEHYYDSCKGECERHGYEEHCHCYGHQD' A
#
# COMPACT_ATOMS: atom_id res chain seq x y z
N MET A 1 -38.32 11.85 23.69
CA MET A 1 -37.33 10.75 23.60
C MET A 1 -36.62 10.64 22.23
N ALA A 2 -36.90 11.48 21.23
CA ALA A 2 -36.23 11.46 19.92
C ALA A 2 -34.71 11.78 19.96
N LYS A 3 -34.25 12.59 20.94
CA LYS A 3 -32.83 12.94 21.09
C LYS A 3 -31.92 11.75 21.38
N ILE A 4 -32.44 10.74 22.09
CA ILE A 4 -31.66 9.54 22.46
C ILE A 4 -31.47 8.63 21.23
N VAL A 5 -32.50 8.52 20.39
CA VAL A 5 -32.48 7.64 19.20
C VAL A 5 -31.48 8.14 18.15
N ASN A 6 -31.41 9.45 17.93
CA ASN A 6 -30.40 10.04 17.01
C ASN A 6 -28.97 9.90 17.55
N SER A 7 -28.77 10.00 18.86
CA SER A 7 -27.44 9.87 19.48
C SER A 7 -26.90 8.44 19.36
N ILE A 8 -27.75 7.44 19.57
CA ILE A 8 -27.37 6.01 19.45
C ILE A 8 -26.99 5.69 18.00
N CYS A 9 -27.79 6.19 17.04
CA CYS A 9 -27.53 5.99 15.62
C CYS A 9 -26.21 6.63 15.15
N PHE A 10 -25.83 7.78 15.72
CA PHE A 10 -24.55 8.42 15.39
C PHE A 10 -23.36 7.62 15.93
N THR A 11 -23.47 7.11 17.17
CA THR A 11 -22.38 6.32 17.78
C THR A 11 -22.15 5.00 17.06
N THR A 12 -23.19 4.34 16.55
CA THR A 12 -23.05 3.08 15.80
C THR A 12 -22.40 3.33 14.43
N VAL A 13 -22.81 4.39 13.72
CA VAL A 13 -22.18 4.79 12.45
C VAL A 13 -20.71 5.15 12.66
N LEU A 14 -20.38 5.90 13.72
CA LEU A 14 -19.01 6.27 14.05
C LEU A 14 -18.14 5.03 14.35
N LEU A 15 -18.66 4.05 15.09
CA LEU A 15 -17.95 2.80 15.37
C LEU A 15 -17.67 1.99 14.09
N VAL A 16 -18.64 1.91 13.17
CA VAL A 16 -18.45 1.22 11.88
C VAL A 16 -17.38 1.93 11.05
N VAL A 17 -17.39 3.26 10.99
CA VAL A 17 -16.36 4.04 10.27
C VAL A 17 -14.98 3.84 10.88
N LEU A 18 -14.87 3.82 12.22
CA LEU A 18 -13.60 3.58 12.91
C LEU A 18 -13.06 2.19 12.64
N LEU A 19 -13.90 1.15 12.68
CA LEU A 19 -13.50 -0.23 12.37
C LEU A 19 -12.96 -0.34 10.93
N ILE A 20 -13.67 0.22 9.94
CA ILE A 20 -13.22 0.23 8.54
C ILE A 20 -11.93 1.04 8.37
N SER A 21 -11.75 2.14 9.13
CA SER A 21 -10.55 2.97 9.06
C SER A 21 -9.32 2.30 9.70
N THR A 22 -9.51 1.44 10.71
CA THR A 22 -8.41 0.66 11.31
C THR A 22 -7.94 -0.50 10.44
N GLU A 23 -8.73 -0.88 9.44
CA GLU A 23 -8.41 -1.90 8.46
C GLU A 23 -7.72 -1.36 7.21
N ILE A 24 -7.46 -0.04 7.12
CA ILE A 24 -6.52 0.49 6.12
C ILE A 24 -5.22 -0.28 6.33
N PRO A 25 -4.85 -1.17 5.40
CA PRO A 25 -3.94 -2.25 5.72
C PRO A 25 -2.61 -1.62 6.07
N LYS A 26 -2.20 -1.75 7.34
CA LYS A 26 -0.88 -1.32 7.84
C LYS A 26 0.25 -1.78 6.91
N SER A 27 0.04 -2.89 6.20
CA SER A 27 0.90 -3.43 5.14
C SER A 27 1.26 -2.41 4.04
N GLU A 28 0.32 -1.61 3.55
CA GLU A 28 0.62 -0.58 2.54
C GLU A 28 1.35 0.61 3.14
N ALA A 29 1.02 0.96 4.39
CA ALA A 29 1.67 2.07 5.09
C ALA A 29 3.13 1.77 5.49
N THR A 30 3.50 0.50 5.65
CA THR A 30 4.85 0.07 6.05
C THR A 30 5.76 -0.29 4.87
N CYS A 31 5.22 -0.52 3.67
CA CYS A 31 5.99 -0.92 2.50
C CYS A 31 6.66 0.27 1.77
N LYS A 32 7.52 1.00 2.49
CA LYS A 32 8.11 2.26 2.02
C LYS A 32 9.63 2.25 1.93
N LYS A 33 10.30 1.21 2.46
CA LYS A 33 11.77 1.10 2.44
C LYS A 33 12.22 0.75 1.03
N PHE A 34 12.94 1.64 0.36
CA PHE A 34 13.55 1.34 -0.94
C PHE A 34 14.63 0.26 -0.76
N LEU A 35 14.49 -0.85 -1.49
CA LEU A 35 15.43 -1.96 -1.48
C LEU A 35 16.42 -1.90 -2.65
N GLY A 36 15.98 -1.33 -3.78
CA GLY A 36 16.75 -1.21 -5.01
C GLY A 36 15.86 -1.29 -6.24
N GLU A 37 16.47 -1.59 -7.38
CA GLU A 37 15.77 -1.67 -8.67
C GLU A 37 15.79 -3.10 -9.22
N ALA A 38 14.84 -3.41 -10.10
CA ALA A 38 14.81 -4.61 -10.93
C ALA A 38 14.69 -4.22 -12.42
N TYR A 39 15.28 -5.00 -13.33
CA TYR A 39 15.17 -4.69 -14.75
C TYR A 39 13.90 -5.28 -15.35
N VAL A 40 12.94 -4.42 -15.73
CA VAL A 40 11.68 -4.81 -16.38
C VAL A 40 11.34 -3.82 -17.49
N HIS A 41 11.36 -4.27 -18.76
CA HIS A 41 11.01 -3.43 -19.91
C HIS A 41 10.01 -4.14 -20.84
N PRO A 42 8.88 -3.51 -21.21
CA PRO A 42 8.33 -2.27 -20.63
C PRO A 42 7.95 -2.48 -19.15
N CYS A 43 8.09 -1.46 -18.29
CA CYS A 43 7.73 -1.63 -16.90
C CYS A 43 6.20 -1.69 -16.77
N LYS A 44 5.72 -2.77 -16.17
CA LYS A 44 4.31 -2.93 -15.78
C LYS A 44 4.28 -3.25 -14.31
N GLU A 45 3.46 -2.57 -13.54
CA GLU A 45 3.42 -2.70 -12.07
C GLU A 45 3.36 -4.17 -11.59
N LYS A 46 2.53 -5.01 -12.23
CA LYS A 46 2.44 -6.45 -11.89
C LYS A 46 3.74 -7.20 -12.16
N ALA A 47 4.38 -6.94 -13.30
CA ALA A 47 5.65 -7.58 -13.66
C ALA A 47 6.79 -7.07 -12.77
N CYS A 48 6.81 -5.77 -12.51
CA CYS A 48 7.73 -5.12 -11.59
C CYS A 48 7.62 -5.73 -10.18
N LYS A 49 6.41 -5.87 -9.65
CA LYS A 49 6.18 -6.51 -8.35
C LYS A 49 6.67 -7.97 -8.30
N VAL A 50 6.50 -8.74 -9.37
CA VAL A 50 6.99 -10.13 -9.45
C VAL A 50 8.52 -10.14 -9.46
N ALA A 51 9.15 -9.36 -10.34
CA ALA A 51 10.61 -9.25 -10.42
C ALA A 51 11.21 -8.78 -9.08
N CYS A 52 10.59 -7.80 -8.42
CA CYS A 52 11.03 -7.34 -7.11
C CYS A 52 11.02 -8.42 -6.04
N LYS A 53 10.04 -9.34 -6.07
CA LYS A 53 10.01 -10.50 -5.15
C LYS A 53 11.07 -11.55 -5.48
N GLU A 54 11.45 -11.69 -6.75
CA GLU A 54 12.52 -12.59 -7.17
C GLU A 54 13.91 -12.05 -6.79
N HIS A 55 14.12 -10.73 -6.94
CA HIS A 55 15.38 -10.07 -6.61
C HIS A 55 15.56 -9.76 -5.12
N TYR A 56 14.47 -9.41 -4.43
CA TYR A 56 14.46 -9.03 -3.02
C TYR A 56 13.37 -9.83 -2.30
N TYR A 57 13.76 -10.86 -1.55
CA TYR A 57 12.83 -11.76 -0.88
C TYR A 57 11.82 -11.03 0.04
N ASP A 58 12.26 -9.97 0.70
CA ASP A 58 11.44 -9.16 1.60
C ASP A 58 10.66 -8.03 0.88
N SER A 59 10.62 -8.04 -0.47
CA SER A 59 9.86 -7.05 -1.22
C SER A 59 8.36 -7.27 -1.07
N CYS A 60 7.67 -6.21 -0.66
CA CYS A 60 6.21 -6.17 -0.55
C CYS A 60 5.56 -5.39 -1.71
N LYS A 61 6.30 -4.53 -2.41
CA LYS A 61 5.81 -3.66 -3.49
C LYS A 61 6.88 -3.47 -4.57
N GLY A 62 6.42 -3.39 -5.82
CA GLY A 62 7.21 -2.93 -6.96
C GLY A 62 6.42 -1.82 -7.67
N GLU A 63 7.07 -0.71 -8.02
CA GLU A 63 6.45 0.45 -8.68
C GLU A 63 7.28 0.86 -9.90
N CYS A 64 6.59 1.23 -10.99
CA CYS A 64 7.23 1.72 -12.18
C CYS A 64 7.35 3.24 -12.10
N GLU A 65 8.58 3.74 -11.98
CA GLU A 65 8.87 5.17 -11.82
C GLU A 65 9.78 5.64 -12.96
N ARG A 66 9.56 6.87 -13.43
CA ARG A 66 10.34 7.44 -14.51
C ARG A 66 11.50 8.27 -13.97
N HIS A 67 12.72 7.90 -14.32
CA HIS A 67 13.92 8.68 -14.08
C HIS A 67 14.42 9.28 -15.41
N GLY A 68 14.15 10.58 -15.62
CA GLY A 68 14.46 11.24 -16.89
C GLY A 68 13.65 10.65 -18.04
N TYR A 69 14.33 9.95 -18.96
CA TYR A 69 13.73 9.31 -20.14
C TYR A 69 13.51 7.80 -19.98
N GLU A 70 13.96 7.22 -18.86
CA GLU A 70 13.90 5.77 -18.62
C GLU A 70 12.87 5.44 -17.54
N GLU A 71 12.25 4.27 -17.68
CA GLU A 71 11.28 3.75 -16.73
C GLU A 71 11.94 2.62 -15.94
N HIS A 72 12.03 2.81 -14.63
CA HIS A 72 12.68 1.91 -13.69
C HIS A 72 11.62 1.19 -12.86
N CYS A 73 11.89 -0.08 -12.53
CA CYS A 73 11.09 -0.80 -11.56
C CYS A 73 11.76 -0.66 -10.19
N HIS A 74 11.13 0.09 -9.29
CA HIS A 74 11.57 0.31 -7.92
C HIS A 74 10.97 -0.72 -6.98
N CYS A 75 11.82 -1.36 -6.17
CA CYS A 75 11.42 -2.39 -5.24
C CYS A 75 11.40 -1.85 -3.81
N TYR A 76 10.29 -2.06 -3.11
CA TYR A 76 10.08 -1.60 -1.75
C TYR A 76 9.80 -2.76 -0.79
N GLY A 77 10.32 -2.63 0.43
CA GLY A 77 10.17 -3.54 1.56
C GLY A 77 9.54 -2.85 2.76
N HIS A 78 9.32 -3.63 3.81
CA HIS A 78 8.84 -3.10 5.09
C HIS A 78 9.92 -2.24 5.78
N GLN A 79 9.48 -1.13 6.38
CA GLN A 79 10.32 -0.31 7.24
C GLN A 79 10.29 -0.92 8.65
N ASP A 80 11.42 -1.49 9.06
CA ASP A 80 11.63 -2.13 10.37
C ASP A 80 11.46 -1.15 11.54
#